data_AF-A0A8C4PNM3-F1
#
_entry.id   AF-A0A8C4PNM3-F1
#
_cell.length_a   1.000
_cell.length_b   1.000
_cell.length_c   1.000
_cell.angle_alpha   90.00
_cell.angle_beta   90.00
_cell.angle_gamma   90.00
#
_symmetry.space_group_name_H-M   'P 1'
#
loop_
_entity.id
_entity.type
_entity.pdbx_description
1 polymer ?
#
loop_
_entity_poly.entity_id
_entity_poly.type
_entity_poly.pdbx_seq_one_letter_code
_entity_poly.pdbx_strand_id
1 'polypeptide(L)'
;MPSACLSMESRASMAPAPRALPYYVAFSQLLGLTVVATTGAWLGLYRGGIAWESALQFNVHPLCMVIGLVFLQGDALLVYRVFRNEAKRTTKVLHGLLHVFAFIIALVGLVAVFDYHRKNGYADLYSLHSWCGILVFVLYFVQWLVGFSFFLFPGASFSLRSRYRPQHIFFGATIFLLSLGTALLGLKEALLFKLGTKYSTFEPEGVLANVLGLLLASFGVAVLYILTRGDWKRPPQAEEQALSMDFKTLTEGDSPSSQ
;
A
#
# COMPACT_ATOMS: atom_id res chain seq x y z
N MET A 1 -6.10 54.63 -27.07
CA MET A 1 -7.20 53.75 -26.64
C MET A 1 -7.23 52.54 -27.56
N PRO A 2 -7.49 51.33 -27.05
CA PRO A 2 -6.42 50.35 -26.82
C PRO A 2 -6.58 49.06 -27.64
N SER A 3 -5.51 48.28 -27.78
CA SER A 3 -5.62 46.83 -27.67
C SER A 3 -4.26 46.24 -27.29
N ALA A 4 -4.01 46.18 -25.98
CA ALA A 4 -2.96 45.37 -25.42
C ALA A 4 -3.43 43.91 -25.51
N CYS A 5 -2.83 43.13 -26.41
CA CYS A 5 -3.00 41.70 -26.45
C CYS A 5 -2.28 41.11 -25.23
N LEU A 6 -2.99 41.06 -24.11
CA LEU A 6 -2.62 40.30 -22.93
C LEU A 6 -2.60 38.82 -23.34
N SER A 7 -1.40 38.29 -23.55
CA SER A 7 -1.11 36.87 -23.45
C SER A 7 -1.46 36.41 -22.04
N MET A 8 -2.73 36.08 -21.80
CA MET A 8 -3.12 35.25 -20.66
C MET A 8 -2.56 33.86 -20.94
N GLU A 9 -1.40 33.56 -20.34
CA GLU A 9 -1.02 32.19 -20.04
C GLU A 9 -2.24 31.51 -19.43
N SER A 10 -2.81 30.56 -20.19
CA SER A 10 -3.78 29.62 -19.69
C SER A 10 -3.09 28.79 -18.61
N ARG A 11 -3.14 29.28 -17.37
CA ARG A 11 -2.97 28.44 -16.19
C ARG A 11 -4.15 27.48 -16.24
N ALA A 12 -3.91 26.32 -16.87
CA ALA A 12 -4.80 25.18 -16.82
C ALA A 12 -5.29 25.04 -15.37
N SER A 13 -6.58 25.31 -15.14
CA SER A 13 -7.11 25.37 -13.79
C SER A 13 -7.02 23.97 -13.19
N MET A 14 -6.00 23.74 -12.36
CA MET A 14 -5.93 22.52 -11.56
C MET A 14 -7.20 22.47 -10.73
N ALA A 15 -7.99 21.41 -10.88
CA ALA A 15 -9.13 21.18 -10.01
C ALA A 15 -8.64 21.26 -8.55
N PRO A 16 -9.14 22.19 -7.72
CA PRO A 16 -8.64 22.35 -6.37
C PRO A 16 -8.75 21.02 -5.64
N ALA A 17 -7.68 20.62 -4.95
CA ALA A 17 -7.74 19.45 -4.09
C ALA A 17 -8.91 19.66 -3.11
N PRO A 18 -9.79 18.66 -2.94
CA PRO A 18 -10.87 18.77 -1.97
C PRO A 18 -10.25 19.14 -0.61
N ARG A 19 -10.70 20.26 -0.01
CA ARG A 19 -10.05 20.90 1.14
C ARG A 19 -9.69 19.92 2.27
N ALA A 20 -10.46 18.84 2.40
CA ALA A 20 -10.25 17.80 3.40
C ALA A 20 -9.09 16.84 3.12
N LEU A 21 -8.75 16.55 1.85
CA LEU A 21 -7.81 15.48 1.48
C LEU A 21 -6.44 15.59 2.17
N PRO A 22 -5.77 16.76 2.21
CA PRO A 22 -4.47 16.89 2.88
C PRO A 22 -4.53 16.54 4.38
N TYR A 23 -5.61 16.89 5.08
CA TYR A 23 -5.78 16.57 6.50
C TYR A 23 -5.92 15.07 6.74
N TYR A 24 -6.69 14.37 5.90
CA TYR A 24 -6.83 12.91 6.01
C TYR A 24 -5.53 12.18 5.65
N VAL A 25 -4.79 12.65 4.65
CA VAL A 25 -3.47 12.12 4.32
C VAL A 25 -2.49 12.35 5.48
N ALA A 26 -2.44 13.56 6.04
CA ALA A 26 -1.59 13.84 7.20
C ALA A 26 -1.94 12.93 8.38
N PHE A 27 -3.24 12.74 8.65
CA PHE A 27 -3.71 11.82 9.67
C PHE A 27 -3.28 10.36 9.41
N SER A 28 -3.40 9.86 8.17
CA SER A 28 -2.95 8.50 7.85
C SER A 28 -1.43 8.35 7.99
N GLN A 29 -0.65 9.38 7.64
CA GLN A 29 0.80 9.38 7.81
C GLN A 29 1.21 9.36 9.30
N LEU A 30 0.58 10.20 10.12
CA LEU A 30 0.81 10.20 11.57
C LEU A 30 0.46 8.84 12.20
N LEU A 31 -0.67 8.25 11.82
CA LEU A 31 -1.05 6.91 12.27
C LEU A 31 -0.04 5.84 11.81
N GLY A 32 0.36 5.84 10.54
CA GLY A 32 1.31 4.87 9.99
C GLY A 32 2.69 4.96 10.65
N LEU A 33 3.21 6.17 10.85
CA LEU A 33 4.45 6.38 11.60
C LEU A 33 4.33 5.95 13.06
N THR A 34 3.17 6.19 13.69
CA THR A 34 2.91 5.71 15.06
C THR A 34 2.89 4.18 15.13
N VAL A 35 2.31 3.50 14.14
CA VAL A 35 2.34 2.03 14.02
C VAL A 35 3.78 1.50 13.91
N VAL A 36 4.60 2.12 13.06
CA VAL A 36 6.01 1.71 12.89
C VAL A 36 6.79 1.96 14.17
N ALA A 37 6.65 3.15 14.78
CA ALA A 37 7.33 3.51 16.02
C ALA A 37 6.93 2.59 17.18
N THR A 38 5.63 2.29 17.31
CA THR A 38 5.11 1.40 18.36
C THR A 38 5.59 -0.04 18.15
N THR A 39 5.67 -0.52 16.91
CA THR A 39 6.31 -1.82 16.59
C THR A 39 7.78 -1.82 17.04
N GLY A 40 8.54 -0.79 16.70
CA GLY A 40 9.94 -0.65 17.14
C GLY A 40 10.08 -0.60 18.67
N ALA A 41 9.22 0.16 19.34
CA ALA A 41 9.19 0.25 20.81
C ALA A 41 8.85 -1.10 21.46
N TRP A 42 7.86 -1.83 20.94
CA TRP A 42 7.52 -3.16 21.42
C TRP A 42 8.72 -4.11 21.30
N LEU A 43 9.37 -4.16 20.13
CA LEU A 43 10.51 -5.03 19.90
C LEU A 43 11.73 -4.64 20.74
N GLY A 44 12.00 -3.34 20.88
CA GLY A 44 13.13 -2.83 21.67
C GLY A 44 12.96 -3.01 23.17
N LEU A 45 11.80 -2.62 23.72
CA LEU A 45 11.57 -2.61 25.16
C LEU A 45 11.26 -3.99 25.72
N TYR A 46 10.54 -4.85 24.97
CA TYR A 46 10.04 -6.13 25.47
C TYR A 46 10.65 -7.36 24.80
N ARG A 47 11.16 -7.24 23.56
CA ARG A 47 11.73 -8.37 22.81
C ARG A 47 13.24 -8.35 22.69
N GLY A 48 13.92 -7.40 23.35
CA GLY A 48 15.38 -7.34 23.41
C GLY A 48 16.06 -6.74 22.19
N GLY A 49 15.31 -6.14 21.26
CA GLY A 49 15.84 -5.48 20.07
C GLY A 49 15.81 -6.34 18.81
N ILE A 50 16.65 -5.99 17.82
CA ILE A 50 16.65 -6.60 16.49
C ILE A 50 18.10 -6.89 16.09
N ALA A 51 18.38 -8.13 15.69
CA ALA A 51 19.69 -8.51 15.18
C ALA A 51 19.58 -9.73 14.26
N TRP A 52 20.40 -9.76 13.19
CA TRP A 52 20.32 -10.80 12.16
C TRP A 52 20.89 -12.15 12.59
N GLU A 53 22.09 -12.18 13.17
CA GLU A 53 22.74 -13.41 13.65
C GLU A 53 22.58 -13.57 15.17
N SER A 54 21.35 -13.78 15.63
CA SER A 54 21.07 -14.00 17.06
C SER A 54 19.69 -14.63 17.30
N ALA A 55 19.37 -14.92 18.57
CA ALA A 55 18.02 -15.29 18.98
C ALA A 55 16.97 -14.18 18.71
N LEU A 56 17.40 -12.94 18.41
CA LEU A 56 16.54 -11.81 18.08
C LEU A 56 16.17 -11.76 16.58
N GLN A 57 16.66 -12.70 15.76
CA GLN A 57 16.40 -12.73 14.33
C GLN A 57 14.90 -12.78 14.00
N PHE A 58 14.11 -13.45 14.85
CA PHE A 58 12.64 -13.44 14.74
C PHE A 58 12.07 -12.02 14.72
N ASN A 59 12.62 -11.08 15.52
CA ASN A 59 12.09 -9.72 15.63
C ASN A 59 12.24 -8.90 14.34
N VAL A 60 13.12 -9.32 13.41
CA VAL A 60 13.20 -8.74 12.07
C VAL A 60 11.87 -8.94 11.32
N HIS A 61 11.21 -10.08 11.50
CA HIS A 61 9.98 -10.43 10.80
C HIS A 61 8.84 -9.42 11.03
N PRO A 62 8.33 -9.21 12.27
CA PRO A 62 7.23 -8.28 12.49
C PRO A 62 7.58 -6.84 12.09
N LEU A 63 8.83 -6.39 12.27
CA LEU A 63 9.25 -5.06 11.84
C LEU A 63 9.16 -4.93 10.30
N CYS A 64 9.74 -5.88 9.57
CA CYS A 64 9.71 -5.90 8.12
C CYS A 64 8.29 -6.00 7.56
N MET A 65 7.43 -6.83 8.16
CA MET A 65 6.03 -6.97 7.73
C MET A 65 5.24 -5.67 7.92
N VAL A 66 5.42 -4.98 9.06
CA VAL A 66 4.75 -3.71 9.34
C VAL A 66 5.26 -2.59 8.42
N ILE A 67 6.57 -2.50 8.18
CA ILE A 67 7.12 -1.47 7.29
C ILE A 67 6.70 -1.75 5.84
N GLY A 68 6.86 -2.98 5.36
CA GLY A 68 6.63 -3.35 3.97
C GLY A 68 5.14 -3.47 3.63
N LEU A 69 4.48 -4.50 4.17
CA LEU A 69 3.12 -4.90 3.78
C LEU A 69 2.00 -4.15 4.52
N VAL A 70 2.35 -3.24 5.43
CA VAL A 70 1.36 -2.35 6.05
C VAL A 70 1.64 -0.90 5.65
N PHE A 71 2.73 -0.31 6.13
CA PHE A 71 2.98 1.12 5.97
C PHE A 71 3.26 1.51 4.51
N LEU A 72 4.32 0.96 3.90
CA LEU A 72 4.69 1.29 2.52
C LEU A 72 3.64 0.83 1.50
N GLN A 73 3.01 -0.33 1.70
CA GLN A 73 1.88 -0.76 0.88
C GLN A 73 0.70 0.21 0.98
N GLY A 74 0.35 0.67 2.18
CA GLY A 74 -0.70 1.67 2.40
C GLY A 74 -0.40 2.98 1.67
N ASP A 75 0.83 3.47 1.77
CA ASP A 75 1.29 4.67 1.06
C ASP A 75 1.22 4.48 -0.46
N ALA A 76 1.69 3.34 -0.97
CA ALA A 76 1.65 3.03 -2.39
C ALA A 76 0.22 3.05 -2.95
N LEU A 77 -0.78 2.58 -2.19
CA LEU A 77 -2.19 2.67 -2.57
C LEU A 77 -2.70 4.12 -2.66
N LEU A 78 -2.15 5.02 -1.84
CA LEU A 78 -2.56 6.43 -1.77
C LEU A 78 -1.78 7.35 -2.70
N VAL A 79 -0.70 6.89 -3.34
CA VAL A 79 0.15 7.70 -4.24
C VAL A 79 -0.65 8.51 -5.27
N TYR A 80 -1.65 7.90 -5.92
CA TYR A 80 -2.50 8.59 -6.90
C TYR A 80 -3.49 9.61 -6.29
N ARG A 81 -3.68 9.60 -4.97
CA ARG A 81 -4.47 10.57 -4.22
C ARG A 81 -3.61 11.75 -3.80
N VAL A 82 -2.43 11.45 -3.25
CA VAL A 82 -1.47 12.44 -2.76
C VAL A 82 -0.89 13.24 -3.93
N PHE A 83 -0.37 12.56 -4.94
CA PHE A 83 0.26 13.17 -6.12
C PHE A 83 -0.74 13.35 -7.27
N ARG A 84 -1.98 13.74 -6.95
CA ARG A 84 -3.08 13.84 -7.93
C ARG A 84 -2.83 14.88 -9.03
N ASN A 85 -1.99 15.86 -8.79
CA ASN A 85 -1.69 16.93 -9.75
C ASN A 85 -0.42 16.64 -10.56
N GLU A 86 0.33 15.59 -10.21
CA GLU A 86 1.57 15.23 -10.87
C GLU A 86 1.34 14.48 -12.19
N ALA A 87 2.37 14.46 -13.04
CA ALA A 87 2.38 13.69 -14.26
C ALA A 87 2.07 12.20 -13.98
N LYS A 88 1.20 11.62 -14.80
CA LYS A 88 0.73 10.24 -14.62
C LYS A 88 1.88 9.23 -14.68
N ARG A 89 2.88 9.47 -15.53
CA ARG A 89 4.07 8.63 -15.64
C ARG A 89 4.86 8.63 -14.33
N THR A 90 5.11 9.80 -13.75
CA THR A 90 5.80 9.95 -12.45
C THR A 90 5.03 9.23 -11.34
N THR A 91 3.72 9.46 -11.26
CA THR A 91 2.85 8.83 -10.25
C THR A 91 2.84 7.30 -10.37
N LYS A 92 2.80 6.78 -11.61
CA LYS A 92 2.90 5.34 -11.90
C LYS A 92 4.23 4.75 -11.45
N VAL A 93 5.34 5.41 -11.76
CA VAL A 93 6.67 4.95 -11.38
C VAL A 93 6.81 4.93 -9.86
N LEU A 94 6.38 6.00 -9.17
CA LEU A 94 6.41 6.07 -7.71
C LEU A 94 5.58 4.97 -7.05
N HIS A 95 4.35 4.73 -7.53
CA HIS A 95 3.50 3.63 -7.08
C HIS A 95 4.18 2.27 -7.26
N GLY A 96 4.77 2.03 -8.43
CA GLY A 96 5.49 0.80 -8.72
C GLY A 96 6.71 0.59 -7.82
N LEU A 97 7.53 1.64 -7.63
CA LEU A 97 8.75 1.59 -6.80
C LEU A 97 8.45 1.37 -5.31
N LEU A 98 7.44 2.04 -4.76
CA LEU A 98 7.02 1.83 -3.37
C LEU A 98 6.59 0.38 -3.14
N HIS A 99 5.83 -0.21 -4.08
CA HIS A 99 5.46 -1.61 -3.98
C HIS A 99 6.66 -2.57 -4.09
N VAL A 100 7.68 -2.26 -4.91
CA VAL A 100 8.93 -3.04 -4.97
C VAL A 100 9.69 -2.96 -3.65
N PHE A 101 9.86 -1.77 -3.07
CA PHE A 101 10.55 -1.62 -1.79
C PHE A 101 9.82 -2.36 -0.68
N ALA A 102 8.49 -2.24 -0.62
CA ALA A 102 7.66 -3.01 0.29
C ALA A 102 7.85 -4.53 0.12
N PHE A 103 7.89 -5.02 -1.12
CA PHE A 103 8.11 -6.43 -1.42
C PHE A 103 9.48 -6.92 -0.95
N ILE A 104 10.55 -6.17 -1.23
CA ILE A 104 11.93 -6.53 -0.81
C ILE A 104 12.03 -6.57 0.70
N ILE A 105 11.49 -5.57 1.41
CA ILE A 105 11.50 -5.53 2.87
C ILE A 105 10.71 -6.71 3.45
N ALA A 106 9.55 -7.03 2.88
CA ALA A 106 8.76 -8.19 3.29
C ALA A 106 9.52 -9.51 3.05
N LEU A 107 10.21 -9.64 1.91
CA LEU A 107 11.04 -10.81 1.61
C LEU A 107 12.13 -11.01 2.66
N VAL A 108 12.81 -9.94 3.09
CA VAL A 108 13.79 -9.99 4.18
C VAL A 108 13.16 -10.51 5.48
N GLY A 109 11.96 -10.03 5.83
CA GLY A 109 11.24 -10.51 7.00
C GLY A 109 10.80 -11.98 6.92
N LEU A 110 10.46 -12.49 5.72
CA LEU A 110 10.19 -13.91 5.52
C LEU A 110 11.47 -14.74 5.66
N VAL A 111 12.56 -14.33 5.00
CA VAL A 111 13.86 -15.01 5.12
C VAL A 111 14.29 -15.09 6.58
N ALA A 112 14.11 -14.02 7.36
CA ALA A 112 14.46 -14.00 8.77
C ALA A 112 13.66 -15.03 9.60
N VAL A 113 12.34 -15.16 9.40
CA VAL A 113 11.53 -16.10 10.18
C VAL A 113 11.79 -17.56 9.80
N PHE A 114 11.94 -17.86 8.50
CA PHE A 114 12.28 -19.21 8.05
C PHE A 114 13.68 -19.64 8.52
N ASP A 115 14.66 -18.74 8.45
CA ASP A 115 16.01 -19.03 8.95
C ASP A 115 16.01 -19.21 10.47
N TYR A 116 15.26 -18.38 11.21
CA TYR A 116 15.07 -18.53 12.65
C TYR A 116 14.43 -19.88 13.01
N HIS A 117 13.36 -20.30 12.34
CA HIS A 117 12.73 -21.60 12.58
C HIS A 117 13.70 -22.75 12.32
N ARG A 118 14.41 -22.71 11.19
CA ARG A 118 15.41 -23.73 10.83
C ARG A 118 16.52 -23.84 11.88
N LYS A 119 17.07 -22.72 12.34
CA LYS A 119 18.14 -22.70 13.37
C LYS A 119 17.68 -23.25 14.72
N ASN A 120 16.38 -23.14 15.04
CA ASN A 120 15.82 -23.57 16.32
C ASN A 120 15.01 -24.88 16.25
N GLY A 121 14.89 -25.51 15.08
CA GLY A 121 14.13 -26.75 14.89
C GLY A 121 12.61 -26.58 15.00
N TYR A 122 12.07 -25.40 14.72
CA TYR A 122 10.63 -25.17 14.70
C TYR A 122 10.01 -25.59 13.36
N ALA A 123 8.76 -26.07 13.41
CA ALA A 123 8.00 -26.40 12.21
C ALA A 123 7.56 -25.13 11.48
N ASP A 124 7.73 -25.13 10.15
CA ASP A 124 7.24 -24.07 9.28
C ASP A 124 5.78 -24.30 8.87
N LEU A 125 5.10 -23.20 8.53
CA LEU A 125 3.81 -23.19 7.84
C LEU A 125 2.69 -24.04 8.48
N TYR A 126 2.63 -24.15 9.82
CA TYR A 126 1.56 -24.88 10.51
C TYR A 126 0.42 -23.98 11.01
N SER A 127 0.65 -22.66 11.15
CA SER A 127 -0.32 -21.73 11.73
C SER A 127 -1.18 -21.04 10.67
N LEU A 128 -2.39 -20.62 11.03
CA LEU A 128 -3.25 -19.84 10.12
C LEU A 128 -2.58 -18.53 9.69
N HIS A 129 -1.85 -17.87 10.60
CA HIS A 129 -1.04 -16.70 10.28
C HIS A 129 -0.07 -16.98 9.14
N SER A 130 0.66 -18.10 9.22
CA SER A 130 1.64 -18.48 8.20
C SER A 130 1.02 -18.80 6.83
N TRP A 131 -0.14 -19.48 6.79
CA TRP A 131 -0.87 -19.75 5.55
C TRP A 131 -1.39 -18.47 4.90
N CYS A 132 -2.02 -17.59 5.69
CA CYS A 132 -2.46 -16.29 5.22
C CYS A 132 -1.29 -15.41 4.78
N GLY A 133 -0.15 -15.46 5.48
CA GLY A 133 1.05 -14.69 5.16
C GLY A 133 1.68 -15.08 3.83
N ILE A 134 1.87 -16.38 3.58
CA ILE A 134 2.39 -16.84 2.28
C ILE A 134 1.41 -16.52 1.15
N LEU A 135 0.10 -16.72 1.38
CA LEU A 135 -0.92 -16.33 0.40
C LEU A 135 -0.83 -14.84 0.05
N VAL A 136 -0.78 -13.96 1.06
CA VAL A 136 -0.64 -12.51 0.87
C VAL A 136 0.63 -12.19 0.09
N PHE A 137 1.77 -12.76 0.46
CA PHE A 137 3.04 -12.49 -0.18
C PHE A 137 3.04 -12.89 -1.67
N VAL A 138 2.50 -14.07 -1.99
CA VAL A 138 2.35 -14.56 -3.38
C VAL A 138 1.38 -13.68 -4.17
N LEU A 139 0.20 -13.39 -3.61
CA LEU A 139 -0.79 -12.52 -4.26
C LEU A 139 -0.23 -11.11 -4.51
N TYR A 140 0.53 -10.57 -3.56
CA TYR A 140 1.19 -9.28 -3.68
C TYR A 140 2.19 -9.28 -4.85
N PHE A 141 3.04 -10.31 -4.95
CA PHE A 141 3.99 -10.44 -6.05
C PHE A 141 3.30 -10.55 -7.41
N VAL A 142 2.28 -11.41 -7.52
CA VAL A 142 1.50 -11.57 -8.76
C VAL A 142 0.81 -10.26 -9.14
N GLN A 143 0.19 -9.58 -8.17
CA GLN A 143 -0.47 -8.30 -8.37
C GLN A 143 0.50 -7.23 -8.89
N TRP A 144 1.72 -7.19 -8.35
CA TRP A 144 2.77 -6.28 -8.83
C TRP A 144 3.21 -6.63 -10.26
N LEU A 145 3.48 -7.91 -10.54
CA LEU A 145 3.92 -8.37 -11.85
C LEU A 145 2.89 -8.06 -12.94
N VAL A 146 1.62 -8.41 -12.72
CA VAL A 146 0.54 -8.13 -13.67
C VAL A 146 0.32 -6.63 -13.81
N GLY A 147 0.36 -5.87 -12.70
CA GLY A 147 0.28 -4.42 -12.72
C GLY A 147 1.40 -3.76 -13.54
N PHE A 148 2.64 -4.25 -13.40
CA PHE A 148 3.79 -3.81 -14.19
C PHE A 148 3.57 -4.09 -15.67
N SER A 149 3.23 -5.32 -16.05
CA SER A 149 3.00 -5.73 -17.44
C SER A 149 1.89 -4.92 -18.13
N PHE A 150 0.82 -4.58 -17.41
CA PHE A 150 -0.30 -3.84 -17.99
C PHE A 150 -0.08 -2.33 -17.99
N PHE A 151 0.47 -1.75 -16.91
CA PHE A 151 0.42 -0.29 -16.70
C PHE A 151 1.75 0.45 -16.84
N LEU A 152 2.89 -0.24 -16.73
CA LEU A 152 4.24 0.33 -16.88
C LEU A 152 4.93 -0.14 -18.16
N PHE A 153 4.84 -1.42 -18.51
CA PHE A 153 5.44 -1.96 -19.73
C PHE A 153 4.64 -1.55 -20.99
N PRO A 154 5.31 -1.09 -22.07
CA PRO A 154 4.66 -0.70 -23.31
C PRO A 154 4.30 -1.95 -24.15
N GLY A 155 3.29 -2.72 -23.72
CA GLY A 155 2.85 -3.91 -24.45
C GLY A 155 1.33 -4.15 -24.45
N ALA A 156 0.63 -3.80 -23.37
CA ALA A 156 -0.82 -4.01 -23.30
C ALA A 156 -1.60 -2.97 -24.13
N SER A 157 -2.67 -3.39 -24.82
CA SER A 157 -3.56 -2.47 -25.53
C SER A 157 -4.36 -1.59 -24.55
N PHE A 158 -4.87 -0.45 -25.03
CA PHE A 158 -5.72 0.44 -24.22
C PHE A 158 -6.98 -0.26 -23.70
N SER A 159 -7.66 -1.03 -24.55
CA SER A 159 -8.87 -1.79 -24.20
C SER A 159 -8.58 -2.77 -23.05
N LEU A 160 -7.48 -3.53 -23.15
CA LEU A 160 -7.10 -4.51 -22.14
C LEU A 160 -6.76 -3.85 -20.79
N ARG A 161 -6.02 -2.73 -20.82
CA ARG A 161 -5.72 -1.92 -19.62
C ARG A 161 -6.99 -1.35 -18.98
N SER A 162 -7.95 -0.91 -19.78
CA SER A 162 -9.22 -0.38 -19.29
C SER A 162 -10.03 -1.47 -18.59
N ARG A 163 -10.10 -2.66 -19.19
CA ARG A 163 -10.85 -3.81 -18.65
C ARG A 163 -10.26 -4.38 -17.37
N TYR A 164 -8.93 -4.39 -17.21
CA TYR A 164 -8.24 -4.96 -16.04
C TYR A 164 -8.10 -3.98 -14.85
N ARG A 165 -8.17 -2.66 -15.09
CA ARG A 165 -7.97 -1.65 -14.04
C ARG A 165 -8.89 -1.84 -12.82
N PRO A 166 -10.20 -2.10 -12.94
CA PRO A 166 -11.06 -2.30 -11.78
C PRO A 166 -10.62 -3.47 -10.89
N GLN A 167 -10.18 -4.57 -11.50
CA GLN A 167 -9.70 -5.77 -10.82
C GLN A 167 -8.37 -5.47 -10.12
N HIS A 168 -7.45 -4.77 -10.77
CA HIS A 168 -6.21 -4.33 -10.14
C HIS A 168 -6.48 -3.50 -8.88
N ILE A 169 -7.42 -2.55 -8.94
CA ILE A 169 -7.79 -1.74 -7.77
C ILE A 169 -8.42 -2.60 -6.66
N PHE A 170 -9.36 -3.48 -7.02
CA PHE A 170 -10.01 -4.36 -6.06
C PHE A 170 -9.01 -5.28 -5.35
N PHE A 171 -8.21 -6.04 -6.11
CA PHE A 171 -7.23 -6.95 -5.53
C PHE A 171 -6.15 -6.21 -4.73
N GLY A 172 -5.73 -5.02 -5.15
CA GLY A 172 -4.80 -4.20 -4.37
C GLY A 172 -5.33 -3.85 -2.98
N ALA A 173 -6.60 -3.42 -2.88
CA ALA A 173 -7.24 -3.13 -1.60
C ALA A 173 -7.47 -4.41 -0.77
N THR A 174 -7.88 -5.51 -1.40
CA THR A 174 -8.10 -6.80 -0.73
C THR A 174 -6.80 -7.36 -0.17
N ILE A 175 -5.68 -7.30 -0.91
CA ILE A 175 -4.37 -7.76 -0.43
C ILE A 175 -3.93 -6.91 0.77
N PHE A 176 -4.19 -5.61 0.77
CA PHE A 176 -3.89 -4.75 1.92
C PHE A 176 -4.70 -5.13 3.16
N LEU A 177 -6.00 -5.37 3.00
CA LEU A 177 -6.86 -5.89 4.08
C LEU A 177 -6.37 -7.24 4.62
N LEU A 178 -6.00 -8.17 3.74
CA LEU A 178 -5.44 -9.45 4.13
C LEU A 178 -4.09 -9.28 4.85
N SER A 179 -3.25 -8.33 4.44
CA SER A 179 -1.98 -8.03 5.09
C SER A 179 -2.19 -7.54 6.52
N LEU A 180 -3.17 -6.65 6.74
CA LEU A 180 -3.57 -6.20 8.08
C LEU A 180 -4.10 -7.35 8.92
N GLY A 181 -4.98 -8.19 8.37
CA GLY A 181 -5.52 -9.37 9.06
C GLY A 181 -4.41 -10.35 9.47
N THR A 182 -3.47 -10.63 8.55
CA THR A 182 -2.31 -11.48 8.82
C THR A 182 -1.41 -10.88 9.90
N ALA A 183 -1.17 -9.56 9.88
CA ALA A 183 -0.37 -8.88 10.91
C ALA A 183 -1.02 -9.00 12.30
N LEU A 184 -2.35 -8.85 12.40
CA LEU A 184 -3.09 -9.03 13.65
C LEU A 184 -3.02 -10.49 14.15
N LEU A 185 -3.13 -11.47 13.25
CA LEU A 185 -2.94 -12.88 13.59
C LEU A 185 -1.53 -13.14 14.13
N GLY A 186 -0.50 -12.62 13.46
CA GLY A 186 0.90 -12.79 13.86
C GLY A 186 1.20 -12.13 15.20
N LEU A 187 0.64 -10.93 15.44
CA LEU A 187 0.78 -10.24 16.72
C LEU A 187 0.16 -11.04 17.86
N LYS A 188 -1.06 -11.56 17.67
CA LYS A 188 -1.73 -12.44 18.64
C LYS A 188 -0.91 -13.70 18.91
N GLU A 189 -0.43 -14.37 17.85
CA GLU A 189 0.38 -15.58 17.95
C GLU A 189 1.69 -15.31 18.74
N ALA A 190 2.41 -14.23 18.42
CA ALA A 190 3.63 -13.83 19.12
C ALA A 190 3.43 -13.50 20.61
N LEU A 191 2.26 -12.95 20.98
CA LEU A 191 1.89 -12.71 22.37
C LEU A 191 1.57 -14.01 23.11
N LEU A 192 0.78 -14.89 22.50
CA LEU A 192 0.43 -16.18 23.10
C LEU A 192 1.66 -17.06 23.31
N PHE A 193 2.61 -17.08 22.38
CA PHE A 193 3.84 -17.85 22.53
C PHE A 193 4.78 -17.30 23.61
N LYS A 194 4.85 -15.98 23.78
CA LYS A 194 5.78 -15.38 24.74
C LYS A 194 5.21 -15.23 26.15
N LEU A 195 3.96 -14.79 26.26
CA LEU A 195 3.30 -14.50 27.53
C LEU A 195 2.48 -15.69 28.04
N GLY A 196 2.00 -16.57 27.15
CA GLY A 196 1.19 -17.73 27.53
C GLY A 196 -0.02 -17.32 28.37
N THR A 197 -0.16 -17.93 29.55
CA THR A 197 -1.25 -17.65 30.50
C THR A 197 -1.17 -16.23 31.08
N LYS A 198 0.03 -15.65 31.19
CA LYS A 198 0.24 -14.27 31.67
C LYS A 198 -0.35 -13.23 30.72
N TYR A 199 -0.69 -13.60 29.49
CA TYR A 199 -1.35 -12.65 28.61
C TYR A 199 -2.69 -12.14 29.18
N SER A 200 -3.40 -12.99 29.92
CA SER A 200 -4.67 -12.66 30.59
C SER A 200 -4.52 -11.75 31.80
N THR A 201 -3.30 -11.55 32.32
CA THR A 201 -3.03 -10.72 33.50
C THR A 201 -2.68 -9.28 33.15
N PHE A 202 -2.90 -8.86 31.89
CA PHE A 202 -2.63 -7.51 31.40
C PHE A 202 -1.18 -7.04 31.59
N GLU A 203 -0.22 -7.95 31.32
CA GLU A 203 1.20 -7.58 31.27
C GLU A 203 1.41 -6.36 30.36
N PRO A 204 2.28 -5.39 30.74
CA PRO A 204 2.48 -4.16 29.97
C PRO A 204 2.82 -4.39 28.49
N GLU A 205 3.59 -5.45 28.20
CA GLU A 205 3.86 -5.88 26.83
C GLU A 205 2.58 -6.20 26.05
N GLY A 206 1.69 -6.99 26.66
CA GLY A 206 0.43 -7.40 26.04
C GLY A 206 -0.51 -6.22 25.81
N VAL A 207 -0.55 -5.26 26.74
CA VAL A 207 -1.32 -4.02 26.57
C VAL A 207 -0.76 -3.19 25.41
N LEU A 208 0.56 -2.97 25.35
CA LEU A 208 1.19 -2.22 24.26
C LEU A 208 0.95 -2.88 22.90
N ALA A 209 1.10 -4.19 22.81
CA ALA A 209 0.85 -4.93 21.58
C ALA A 209 -0.64 -4.92 21.18
N ASN A 210 -1.58 -4.96 22.13
CA ASN A 210 -2.99 -4.75 21.81
C ASN A 210 -3.28 -3.35 21.26
N VAL A 211 -2.68 -2.32 21.85
CA VAL A 211 -2.74 -0.95 21.31
C VAL A 211 -2.17 -0.89 19.90
N LEU A 212 -1.04 -1.56 19.64
CA LEU A 212 -0.48 -1.68 18.28
C LEU A 212 -1.48 -2.36 17.33
N GLY A 213 -2.19 -3.40 17.76
CA GLY A 213 -3.26 -4.02 16.97
C GLY A 213 -4.39 -3.05 16.62
N LEU A 214 -4.83 -2.23 17.57
CA LEU A 214 -5.84 -1.19 17.33
C LEU A 214 -5.33 -0.09 16.39
N LEU A 215 -4.05 0.29 16.50
CA LEU A 215 -3.41 1.26 15.61
C LEU A 215 -3.32 0.70 14.18
N LEU A 216 -2.96 -0.57 13.99
CA LEU A 216 -2.95 -1.24 12.68
C LEU A 216 -4.34 -1.20 12.03
N ALA A 217 -5.38 -1.56 12.79
CA ALA A 217 -6.77 -1.50 12.30
C ALA A 217 -7.18 -0.06 11.93
N SER A 218 -6.86 0.91 12.79
CA SER A 218 -7.18 2.33 12.57
C SER A 218 -6.47 2.91 11.34
N PHE A 219 -5.19 2.59 11.16
CA PHE A 219 -4.43 2.95 9.96
C PHE A 219 -5.05 2.34 8.70
N GLY A 220 -5.42 1.05 8.76
CA GLY A 220 -6.11 0.37 7.66
C GLY A 220 -7.41 1.04 7.26
N VAL A 221 -8.25 1.40 8.24
CA VAL A 221 -9.51 2.13 8.01
C VAL A 221 -9.24 3.49 7.38
N ALA A 222 -8.25 4.24 7.86
CA ALA A 222 -7.91 5.55 7.31
C ALA A 222 -7.47 5.45 5.84
N VAL A 223 -6.58 4.50 5.50
CA VAL A 223 -6.13 4.27 4.13
C VAL A 223 -7.29 3.88 3.22
N LEU A 224 -8.14 2.94 3.63
CA LEU A 224 -9.28 2.48 2.83
C LEU A 224 -10.34 3.57 2.66
N TYR A 225 -10.58 4.38 3.69
CA TYR A 225 -11.44 5.53 3.57
C TYR A 225 -10.92 6.49 2.50
N ILE A 226 -9.64 6.88 2.56
CA ILE A 226 -9.04 7.76 1.55
C ILE A 226 -9.10 7.15 0.15
N LEU A 227 -8.84 5.84 0.04
CA LEU A 227 -8.83 5.10 -1.22
C LEU A 227 -10.23 4.97 -1.84
N THR A 228 -11.30 4.93 -1.06
CA THR A 228 -12.66 4.74 -1.58
C THR A 228 -13.36 6.05 -1.97
N ARG A 229 -12.88 7.22 -1.49
CA ARG A 229 -13.45 8.52 -1.86
C ARG A 229 -13.33 8.82 -3.36
N GLY A 230 -14.47 8.97 -4.05
CA GLY A 230 -14.51 9.27 -5.49
C GLY A 230 -13.88 10.61 -5.85
N ASP A 231 -14.22 11.66 -5.10
CA ASP A 231 -13.78 13.05 -5.33
C ASP A 231 -12.26 13.25 -5.17
N TRP A 232 -11.59 12.27 -4.56
CA TRP A 232 -10.16 12.32 -4.25
C TRP A 232 -9.30 11.65 -5.32
N LYS A 233 -9.93 10.99 -6.31
CA LYS A 233 -9.23 10.39 -7.45
C LYS A 233 -8.47 11.46 -8.25
N ARG A 234 -7.32 11.08 -8.82
CA ARG A 234 -6.58 11.92 -9.78
C ARG A 234 -7.48 12.28 -10.97
N PRO A 235 -7.69 13.59 -11.25
CA PRO A 235 -8.40 13.99 -12.45
C PRO A 235 -7.55 13.71 -13.71
N PRO A 236 -8.17 13.46 -14.87
CA PRO A 236 -7.44 13.48 -16.14
C PRO A 236 -6.83 14.87 -16.35
N GLN A 237 -5.55 14.94 -16.74
CA GLN A 237 -4.91 16.21 -17.11
C GLN A 237 -5.34 16.63 -18.53
N ALA A 238 -5.26 17.92 -18.83
CA ALA A 238 -5.70 18.49 -20.12
C ALA A 238 -5.01 17.82 -21.33
N GLU A 239 -3.71 17.53 -21.22
CA GLU A 239 -2.94 16.81 -22.26
C GLU A 239 -3.49 15.39 -22.52
N GLU A 240 -3.92 14.69 -21.46
CA GLU A 240 -4.52 13.35 -21.58
C GLU A 240 -5.93 13.42 -22.17
N GLN A 241 -6.67 14.50 -21.88
CA GLN A 241 -8.00 14.74 -22.45
C GLN A 241 -7.90 15.02 -23.95
N ALA A 242 -6.97 15.89 -24.37
CA ALA A 242 -6.72 16.20 -25.78
C ALA A 242 -6.35 14.93 -26.58
N LEU A 243 -5.40 14.14 -26.09
CA LEU A 243 -5.04 12.85 -26.71
C LEU A 243 -6.21 11.86 -26.78
N SER A 244 -7.09 11.84 -25.77
CA SER A 244 -8.25 10.96 -25.77
C SER A 244 -9.34 11.40 -26.74
N MET A 245 -9.50 12.71 -26.94
CA MET A 245 -10.42 13.27 -27.92
C MET A 245 -9.91 13.00 -29.34
N ASP A 246 -8.64 13.29 -29.62
CA ASP A 246 -8.03 13.01 -30.93
C ASP A 246 -8.13 11.53 -31.29
N PHE A 247 -7.86 10.63 -30.34
CA PHE A 247 -8.02 9.19 -30.57
C PHE A 247 -9.47 8.80 -30.86
N LYS A 248 -10.44 9.37 -30.12
CA LYS A 248 -11.86 9.12 -30.36
C LYS A 248 -12.28 9.58 -31.76
N THR A 249 -11.88 10.78 -32.17
CA THR A 249 -12.13 11.32 -33.52
C THR A 249 -11.52 10.45 -34.62
N LEU A 250 -10.33 9.87 -34.39
CA LEU A 250 -9.69 8.96 -35.35
C LEU A 250 -10.37 7.58 -35.43
N THR A 251 -10.95 7.09 -34.34
CA THR A 251 -11.61 5.77 -34.30
C THR A 251 -13.10 5.81 -34.65
N GLU A 252 -13.77 6.94 -34.41
CA GLU A 252 -15.18 7.19 -34.74
C GLU A 252 -15.33 8.08 -35.98
N GLY A 253 -14.32 8.08 -36.86
CA GLY A 253 -14.28 8.94 -38.05
C GLY A 253 -15.64 9.08 -38.71
N ASP A 254 -16.04 10.34 -38.94
CA ASP A 254 -17.31 10.79 -39.51
C ASP A 254 -17.93 9.71 -40.40
N SER A 255 -18.84 8.93 -39.83
CA SER A 255 -19.72 8.10 -40.64
C SER A 255 -20.61 9.10 -41.37
N PRO A 256 -20.50 9.26 -42.71
CA PRO A 256 -21.44 10.11 -43.41
C PRO A 256 -22.80 9.47 -43.20
N SER A 257 -23.70 10.20 -42.54
CA SER A 257 -25.12 9.85 -42.53
C SER A 257 -25.56 9.75 -43.98
N SER A 258 -25.74 8.52 -44.46
CA SER A 258 -26.29 8.23 -45.78
C SER A 258 -27.70 8.81 -45.84
N GLN A 259 -27.85 9.89 -46.60
CA GLN A 259 -29.13 10.33 -47.17
C GLN A 259 -29.65 9.27 -48.15
#